data_AF-A0A1X9SZ66-F1
#
_entry.id   AF-A0A1X9SZ66-F1
#
_cell.length_a   1.000
_cell.length_b   1.000
_cell.length_c   1.000
_cell.angle_alpha   90.00
_cell.angle_beta   90.00
_cell.angle_gamma   90.00
#
_symmetry.space_group_name_H-M   'P 1'
#
loop_
_entity.id
_entity.type
_entity.pdbx_description
1 polymer ?
#
loop_
_entity_poly.entity_id
_entity_poly.type
_entity_poly.pdbx_seq_one_letter_code
_entity_poly.pdbx_strand_id
1 'polypeptide(L)'
;MQNIVIFGTGAAGRAIYRALKDEFNIVAFIDNNPNKQGTKYCDIEIYSVQNVVNLKFDYVYLGGIWADEMEAQLLNLIDKSKIKVLDEKDISFSTPSRQVATDEIMRVLDGYFKEIKMDYFLCNSALISLLRGNSLSVVSDVDLYVMNYADLEYLARELPHFLGSEYKLNLRYVKGDAAVRTDGQIKRISITNNLLESIVIDIGLFDEYENFMVCDYDDGRYFYFPKEIFEGGFTRLEYMGFELNVLKHYNEYLEFMYGKNYLEMPKRFSSNDYLNLKTKAQLEELKA
;
A
#
# COMPACT_ATOMS: atom_id res chain seq x y z
N MET A 1 6.39 22.14 -26.91
CA MET A 1 6.15 21.08 -25.92
C MET A 1 5.38 21.70 -24.77
N GLN A 2 4.26 21.11 -24.35
CA GLN A 2 3.46 21.65 -23.25
C GLN A 2 4.13 21.34 -21.90
N ASN A 3 4.00 22.26 -20.95
CA ASN A 3 4.54 22.12 -19.60
C ASN A 3 3.49 21.51 -18.69
N ILE A 4 3.83 20.43 -18.00
CA ILE A 4 2.89 19.73 -17.13
C ILE A 4 3.45 19.57 -15.72
N VAL A 5 2.52 19.56 -14.76
CA VAL A 5 2.77 19.18 -13.36
C VAL A 5 2.10 17.83 -13.13
N ILE A 6 2.71 16.97 -12.32
CA ILE A 6 2.10 15.71 -11.90
C ILE A 6 1.75 15.78 -10.41
N PHE A 7 0.52 15.44 -10.06
CA PHE A 7 0.10 15.30 -8.67
C PHE A 7 0.49 13.92 -8.13
N GLY A 8 1.29 13.95 -7.07
CA GLY A 8 1.74 12.80 -6.32
C GLY A 8 3.03 12.21 -6.90
N THR A 9 3.84 11.65 -6.01
CA THR A 9 5.04 10.86 -6.35
C THR A 9 4.88 9.39 -5.93
N GLY A 10 3.65 8.99 -5.57
CA GLY A 10 3.25 7.61 -5.31
C GLY A 10 3.16 6.78 -6.60
N ALA A 11 2.55 5.60 -6.51
CA ALA A 11 2.47 4.66 -7.64
C ALA A 11 1.83 5.29 -8.89
N ALA A 12 0.69 5.98 -8.73
CA ALA A 12 0.00 6.65 -9.83
C ALA A 12 0.82 7.78 -10.46
N GLY A 13 1.38 8.68 -9.65
CA GLY A 13 2.18 9.80 -10.18
C GLY A 13 3.43 9.35 -10.93
N ARG A 14 4.11 8.29 -10.47
CA ARG A 14 5.23 7.70 -11.20
C ARG A 14 4.79 7.01 -12.50
N ALA A 15 3.64 6.34 -12.48
CA ALA A 15 3.04 5.75 -13.67
C ALA A 15 2.68 6.81 -14.73
N ILE A 16 2.10 7.93 -14.31
CA ILE A 16 1.83 9.10 -15.17
C ILE A 16 3.14 9.68 -15.72
N TYR A 17 4.18 9.82 -14.90
CA TYR A 17 5.50 10.26 -15.36
C TYR A 17 6.03 9.37 -16.47
N ARG A 18 6.00 8.04 -16.30
CA ARG A 18 6.45 7.09 -17.33
C ARG A 18 5.66 7.21 -18.62
N ALA A 19 4.34 7.42 -18.52
CA ALA A 19 3.47 7.54 -19.69
C ALA A 19 3.69 8.85 -20.46
N LEU A 20 4.01 9.96 -19.79
CA LEU A 20 3.95 11.30 -20.39
C LEU A 20 5.33 11.96 -20.60
N LYS A 21 6.42 11.45 -20.01
CA LYS A 21 7.75 12.10 -20.03
C LYS A 21 8.33 12.32 -21.43
N ASP A 22 7.93 11.51 -22.41
CA ASP A 22 8.45 11.58 -23.78
C ASP A 22 7.61 12.53 -24.66
N GLU A 23 6.41 12.92 -24.21
CA GLU A 23 5.46 13.79 -24.94
C GLU A 23 5.39 15.21 -24.36
N PHE A 24 5.65 15.36 -23.06
CA PHE A 24 5.47 16.60 -22.32
C PHE A 24 6.74 17.03 -21.58
N ASN A 25 6.84 18.34 -21.31
CA ASN A 25 7.86 18.87 -20.42
C ASN A 25 7.34 18.81 -18.97
N ILE A 26 7.80 17.83 -18.20
CA ILE A 26 7.38 17.67 -16.80
C ILE A 26 8.18 18.64 -15.94
N VAL A 27 7.57 19.77 -15.58
CA VAL A 27 8.26 20.87 -14.89
C VAL A 27 8.29 20.71 -13.38
N ALA A 28 7.39 19.92 -12.80
CA ALA A 28 7.28 19.71 -11.37
C ALA A 28 6.43 18.50 -11.01
N PHE A 29 6.67 17.95 -9.82
CA PHE A 29 5.68 17.19 -9.07
C PHE A 29 5.10 18.08 -7.96
N ILE A 30 3.87 17.77 -7.54
CA ILE A 30 3.28 18.30 -6.30
C ILE A 30 2.85 17.14 -5.41
N ASP A 31 3.11 17.19 -4.10
CA ASP A 31 2.77 16.08 -3.20
C ASP A 31 2.31 16.61 -1.83
N ASN A 32 1.35 15.91 -1.21
CA ASN A 32 0.85 16.25 0.11
C ASN A 32 1.82 15.86 1.23
N ASN A 33 2.75 14.94 0.97
CA ASN A 33 3.72 14.50 1.97
C ASN A 33 4.83 15.55 2.19
N PRO A 34 4.90 16.20 3.37
CA PRO A 34 5.91 17.23 3.65
C PRO A 34 7.34 16.73 3.54
N ASN A 35 7.58 15.45 3.83
CA ASN A 35 8.92 14.85 3.78
C ASN A 35 9.46 14.71 2.35
N LYS A 36 8.59 14.81 1.33
CA LYS A 36 8.99 14.76 -0.08
C LYS A 36 9.16 16.15 -0.69
N GLN A 37 8.55 17.17 -0.11
CA GLN A 37 8.61 18.53 -0.63
C GLN A 37 10.04 19.08 -0.53
N GLY A 38 10.50 19.76 -1.58
CA GLY A 38 11.89 20.24 -1.71
C GLY A 38 12.89 19.16 -2.13
N THR A 39 12.46 17.90 -2.28
CA THR A 39 13.28 16.83 -2.87
C THR A 39 13.03 16.71 -4.38
N LYS A 40 13.61 15.69 -5.02
CA LYS A 40 13.49 15.45 -6.46
C LYS A 40 13.11 14.02 -6.79
N TYR A 41 12.36 13.85 -7.87
CA TYR A 41 12.13 12.56 -8.53
C TYR A 41 12.57 12.68 -9.99
N CYS A 42 13.49 11.82 -10.46
CA CYS A 42 14.09 11.93 -11.79
C CYS A 42 14.59 13.36 -12.10
N ASP A 43 15.31 13.98 -11.16
CA ASP A 43 15.80 15.36 -11.23
C ASP A 43 14.74 16.48 -11.30
N ILE A 44 13.45 16.14 -11.23
CA ILE A 44 12.33 17.08 -11.21
C ILE A 44 11.95 17.41 -9.76
N GLU A 45 11.80 18.69 -9.45
CA GLU A 45 11.47 19.15 -8.10
C GLU A 45 10.05 18.77 -7.68
N ILE A 46 9.92 18.43 -6.40
CA ILE A 46 8.65 18.12 -5.75
C ILE A 46 8.26 19.31 -4.87
N TYR A 47 7.13 19.92 -5.16
CA TYR A 47 6.58 21.04 -4.40
C TYR A 47 5.42 20.61 -3.51
N SER A 48 5.04 21.48 -2.58
CA SER A 48 3.73 21.36 -1.93
C SER A 48 2.62 21.61 -2.94
N VAL A 49 1.45 21.00 -2.72
CA VAL A 49 0.26 21.24 -3.56
C VAL A 49 -0.10 22.72 -3.62
N GLN A 50 0.04 23.44 -2.50
CA GLN A 50 -0.23 24.88 -2.43
C GLN A 50 0.68 25.72 -3.34
N ASN A 51 1.91 25.27 -3.58
CA ASN A 51 2.85 25.98 -4.43
C ASN A 51 2.54 25.88 -5.92
N VAL A 52 1.54 25.07 -6.33
CA VAL A 52 1.16 24.91 -7.72
C VAL A 52 0.83 26.25 -8.39
N VAL A 53 0.21 27.19 -7.67
CA VAL A 53 -0.18 28.51 -8.19
C VAL A 53 1.01 29.39 -8.61
N ASN A 54 2.21 29.08 -8.11
CA ASN A 54 3.44 29.82 -8.41
C ASN A 54 4.21 29.22 -9.60
N LEU A 55 3.76 28.08 -10.13
CA LEU A 55 4.41 27.36 -11.22
C LEU A 55 3.85 27.80 -12.58
N LYS A 56 4.68 27.72 -13.62
CA LYS A 56 4.25 27.95 -15.02
C LYS A 56 4.01 26.62 -15.72
N PHE A 57 2.74 26.29 -15.94
CA PHE A 57 2.31 25.05 -16.57
C PHE A 57 0.99 25.21 -17.32
N ASP A 58 0.74 24.28 -18.24
CA ASP A 58 -0.48 24.16 -19.03
C ASP A 58 -1.51 23.27 -18.31
N TYR A 59 -1.06 22.10 -17.82
CA TYR A 59 -1.93 21.12 -17.16
C TYR A 59 -1.32 20.53 -15.88
N VAL A 60 -2.19 20.11 -14.96
CA VAL A 60 -1.87 19.22 -13.84
C VAL A 60 -2.49 17.86 -14.13
N TYR A 61 -1.66 16.83 -14.16
CA TYR A 61 -2.07 15.45 -14.35
C TYR A 61 -2.15 14.71 -13.02
N LEU A 62 -3.23 13.95 -12.81
CA LEU A 62 -3.46 13.12 -11.63
C LEU A 62 -4.14 11.81 -12.00
N GLY A 63 -4.11 10.83 -11.10
CA GLY A 63 -4.72 9.52 -11.33
C GLY A 63 -4.61 8.60 -10.12
N GLY A 64 -5.05 7.36 -10.27
CA GLY A 64 -5.12 6.38 -9.18
C GLY A 64 -6.32 6.58 -8.26
N ILE A 65 -6.45 5.69 -7.28
CA ILE A 65 -7.64 5.57 -6.41
C ILE A 65 -8.03 6.87 -5.68
N TRP A 66 -7.06 7.72 -5.34
CA TRP A 66 -7.25 8.99 -4.62
C TRP A 66 -7.53 10.20 -5.52
N ALA A 67 -7.82 9.97 -6.81
CA ALA A 67 -7.98 11.04 -7.80
C ALA A 67 -9.02 12.10 -7.41
N ASP A 68 -10.11 11.70 -6.76
CA ASP A 68 -11.18 12.63 -6.36
C ASP A 68 -10.74 13.61 -5.27
N GLU A 69 -10.01 13.11 -4.27
CA GLU A 69 -9.47 13.96 -3.20
C GLU A 69 -8.41 14.93 -3.75
N MET A 70 -7.60 14.47 -4.70
CA MET A 70 -6.59 15.30 -5.38
C MET A 70 -7.24 16.36 -6.29
N GLU A 71 -8.26 15.99 -7.06
CA GLU A 71 -9.02 16.92 -7.92
C GLU A 71 -9.70 17.99 -7.06
N ALA A 72 -10.36 17.61 -5.96
CA ALA A 72 -11.01 18.54 -5.04
C ALA A 72 -10.02 19.56 -4.45
N GLN A 73 -8.80 19.14 -4.11
CA GLN A 73 -7.75 20.06 -3.64
C GLN A 73 -7.33 21.05 -4.73
N LEU A 74 -7.13 20.58 -5.96
CA LEU A 74 -6.72 21.42 -7.08
C LEU A 74 -7.79 22.42 -7.51
N LEU A 75 -9.07 22.05 -7.46
CA LEU A 75 -10.19 22.94 -7.81
C LEU A 75 -10.25 24.20 -6.94
N ASN A 76 -9.67 24.17 -5.74
CA ASN A 76 -9.55 25.34 -4.87
C ASN A 76 -8.37 26.25 -5.22
N LEU A 77 -7.46 25.82 -6.09
CA LEU A 77 -6.18 26.49 -6.37
C LEU A 77 -6.05 26.92 -7.83
N ILE A 78 -6.62 26.15 -8.76
CA ILE A 78 -6.44 26.34 -10.20
C ILE A 78 -7.73 26.08 -10.97
N ASP A 79 -7.79 26.59 -12.20
CA ASP A 79 -8.92 26.35 -13.11
C ASP A 79 -9.10 24.85 -13.42
N LYS A 80 -10.35 24.38 -13.36
CA LYS A 80 -10.72 22.99 -13.71
C LYS A 80 -10.22 22.57 -15.10
N SER A 81 -10.17 23.51 -16.05
CA SER A 81 -9.70 23.25 -17.42
C SER A 81 -8.22 22.81 -17.49
N LYS A 82 -7.44 23.15 -16.46
CA LYS A 82 -6.03 22.75 -16.31
C LYS A 82 -5.87 21.36 -15.69
N ILE A 83 -6.92 20.77 -15.13
CA ILE A 83 -6.83 19.47 -14.46
C ILE A 83 -7.12 18.35 -15.48
N LYS A 84 -6.24 17.35 -15.53
CA LYS A 84 -6.37 16.17 -16.39
C LYS A 84 -6.25 14.91 -15.55
N VAL A 85 -7.30 14.10 -15.55
CA VAL A 85 -7.33 12.81 -14.85
C VAL A 85 -7.02 11.71 -15.85
N LEU A 86 -5.96 10.93 -15.61
CA LEU A 86 -5.67 9.72 -16.39
C LEU A 86 -6.44 8.53 -15.82
N ASP A 87 -6.96 7.71 -16.73
CA ASP A 87 -7.54 6.42 -16.39
C ASP A 87 -6.41 5.42 -16.09
N GLU A 88 -6.64 4.51 -15.14
CA GLU A 88 -5.66 3.49 -14.75
C GLU A 88 -5.26 2.59 -15.92
N LYS A 89 -6.16 2.38 -16.88
CA LYS A 89 -5.86 1.60 -18.09
C LYS A 89 -4.80 2.25 -19.00
N ASP A 90 -4.62 3.56 -18.88
CA ASP A 90 -3.72 4.35 -19.73
C ASP A 90 -2.32 4.50 -19.11
N ILE A 91 -2.10 3.93 -17.91
CA ILE A 91 -0.84 3.99 -17.18
C ILE A 91 -0.44 2.62 -16.65
N SER A 92 0.87 2.34 -16.61
CA SER A 92 1.38 1.11 -15.99
C SER A 92 1.87 1.40 -14.59
N PHE A 93 1.33 0.74 -13.55
CA PHE A 93 1.74 0.92 -12.15
C PHE A 93 3.03 0.22 -11.75
N SER A 94 3.62 -0.53 -12.69
CA SER A 94 4.87 -1.25 -12.45
C SER A 94 5.94 -0.94 -13.50
N THR A 95 7.11 -1.48 -13.27
CA THR A 95 8.21 -1.54 -14.23
C THR A 95 8.72 -2.98 -14.29
N PRO A 96 9.35 -3.40 -15.40
CA PRO A 96 9.94 -4.74 -15.49
C PRO A 96 10.91 -5.04 -14.35
N SER A 97 11.72 -4.05 -13.94
CA SER A 97 12.68 -4.22 -12.83
C SER A 97 11.98 -4.35 -11.47
N ARG A 98 10.91 -3.59 -11.22
CA ARG A 98 10.13 -3.71 -9.98
C ARG A 98 9.42 -5.07 -9.94
N GLN A 99 8.87 -5.53 -11.05
CA GLN A 99 8.23 -6.84 -11.14
C GLN A 99 9.19 -7.97 -10.80
N VAL A 100 10.34 -8.04 -11.48
CA VAL A 100 11.35 -9.07 -11.20
C VAL A 100 11.77 -9.03 -9.73
N ALA A 101 12.06 -7.85 -9.19
CA ALA A 101 12.48 -7.71 -7.80
C ALA A 101 11.39 -8.10 -6.80
N THR A 102 10.11 -7.81 -7.08
CA THR A 102 8.98 -8.22 -6.24
C THR A 102 8.77 -9.73 -6.29
N ASP A 103 8.85 -10.35 -7.47
CA ASP A 103 8.68 -11.80 -7.62
C ASP A 103 9.80 -12.56 -6.91
N GLU A 104 11.05 -12.08 -7.05
CA GLU A 104 12.22 -12.66 -6.40
C GLU A 104 12.13 -12.58 -4.87
N ILE A 105 11.87 -11.39 -4.30
CA ILE A 105 11.78 -11.25 -2.84
C ILE A 105 10.62 -12.06 -2.26
N MET A 106 9.48 -12.12 -2.95
CA MET A 106 8.33 -12.90 -2.49
C MET A 106 8.63 -14.40 -2.49
N ARG A 107 9.36 -14.90 -3.48
CA ARG A 107 9.82 -16.29 -3.52
C ARG A 107 10.83 -16.58 -2.40
N VAL A 108 11.75 -15.65 -2.14
CA VAL A 108 12.75 -15.76 -1.05
C VAL A 108 12.06 -15.78 0.31
N LEU A 109 11.12 -14.86 0.56
CA LEU A 109 10.37 -14.80 1.83
C LEU A 109 9.50 -16.03 2.03
N ASP A 110 8.77 -16.49 1.01
CA ASP A 110 7.97 -17.72 1.08
C ASP A 110 8.84 -18.94 1.40
N GLY A 111 9.99 -19.08 0.74
CA GLY A 111 10.97 -20.13 1.02
C GLY A 111 11.49 -20.08 2.46
N TYR A 112 11.82 -18.88 2.94
CA TYR A 112 12.29 -18.65 4.30
C TYR A 112 11.23 -19.01 5.35
N PHE A 113 10.00 -18.54 5.18
CA PHE A 113 8.89 -18.86 6.08
C PHE A 113 8.62 -20.36 6.16
N LYS A 114 8.71 -21.09 5.03
CA LYS A 114 8.63 -22.55 5.00
C LYS A 114 9.76 -23.23 5.77
N GLU A 115 11.00 -22.73 5.62
CA GLU A 115 12.17 -23.27 6.32
C GLU A 115 12.03 -23.15 7.84
N ILE A 116 11.63 -21.97 8.33
CA ILE A 116 11.44 -21.72 9.76
C ILE A 116 10.07 -22.19 10.29
N LYS A 117 9.23 -22.77 9.43
CA LYS A 117 7.85 -23.23 9.73
C LYS A 117 6.97 -22.14 10.34
N MET A 118 7.08 -20.93 9.81
CA MET A 118 6.28 -19.78 10.20
C MET A 118 5.11 -19.61 9.25
N ASP A 119 3.92 -19.48 9.83
CA ASP A 119 2.73 -19.15 9.07
C ASP A 119 2.67 -17.65 8.77
N TYR A 120 2.29 -17.35 7.53
CA TYR A 120 2.00 -16.00 7.06
C TYR A 120 0.83 -16.07 6.09
N PHE A 121 0.23 -14.93 5.77
CA PHE A 121 -0.71 -14.84 4.65
C PHE A 121 -0.64 -13.47 3.96
N LEU A 122 -0.92 -13.49 2.65
CA LEU A 122 -1.09 -12.31 1.80
C LEU A 122 -2.50 -11.73 1.97
N CYS A 123 -2.64 -10.40 2.01
CA CYS A 123 -3.96 -9.76 2.18
C CYS A 123 -4.12 -8.45 1.39
N ASN A 124 -5.21 -7.71 1.66
CA ASN A 124 -5.56 -6.42 1.09
C ASN A 124 -5.44 -6.39 -0.45
N SER A 125 -4.88 -5.29 -0.98
CA SER A 125 -4.70 -5.05 -2.42
C SER A 125 -3.80 -6.09 -3.09
N ALA A 126 -2.82 -6.63 -2.37
CA ALA A 126 -1.91 -7.65 -2.89
C ALA A 126 -2.65 -8.97 -3.16
N LEU A 127 -3.53 -9.38 -2.24
CA LEU A 127 -4.39 -10.54 -2.44
C LEU A 127 -5.38 -10.33 -3.61
N ILE A 128 -5.99 -9.15 -3.72
CA ILE A 128 -6.85 -8.83 -4.88
C ILE A 128 -6.05 -8.89 -6.19
N SER A 129 -4.82 -8.39 -6.20
CA SER A 129 -3.93 -8.47 -7.37
C SER A 129 -3.68 -9.92 -7.79
N LEU A 130 -3.36 -10.78 -6.81
CA LEU A 130 -3.17 -12.21 -7.01
C LEU A 130 -4.42 -12.88 -7.61
N LEU A 131 -5.60 -12.63 -7.03
CA LEU A 131 -6.86 -13.22 -7.50
C LEU A 131 -7.25 -12.77 -8.92
N ARG A 132 -6.78 -11.59 -9.35
CA ARG A 132 -6.95 -11.09 -10.73
C ARG A 132 -5.91 -11.66 -11.71
N GLY A 133 -4.94 -12.45 -11.24
CA GLY A 133 -3.83 -12.95 -12.05
C GLY A 133 -2.80 -11.87 -12.41
N ASN A 134 -2.75 -10.78 -11.66
CA ASN A 134 -1.79 -9.71 -11.87
C ASN A 134 -0.52 -9.93 -11.04
N SER A 135 0.59 -9.33 -11.49
CA SER A 135 1.80 -9.22 -10.67
C SER A 135 1.51 -8.46 -9.37
N LEU A 136 2.13 -8.86 -8.26
CA LEU A 136 2.09 -8.11 -6.99
C LEU A 136 2.79 -6.75 -7.12
N SER A 137 3.65 -6.58 -8.12
CA SER A 137 4.33 -5.31 -8.39
C SER A 137 3.43 -4.23 -9.00
N VAL A 138 2.13 -4.47 -9.21
CA VAL A 138 1.19 -3.43 -9.68
C VAL A 138 0.57 -2.63 -8.53
N VAL A 139 0.54 -3.19 -7.32
CA VAL A 139 0.07 -2.48 -6.12
C VAL A 139 1.19 -1.65 -5.51
N SER A 140 0.86 -0.70 -4.63
CA SER A 140 1.84 0.19 -3.99
C SER A 140 2.83 -0.56 -3.11
N ASP A 141 2.33 -1.57 -2.42
CA ASP A 141 2.97 -2.35 -1.37
C ASP A 141 2.32 -3.74 -1.32
N VAL A 142 3.10 -4.72 -0.89
CA VAL A 142 2.65 -6.09 -0.69
C VAL A 142 2.50 -6.34 0.81
N ASP A 143 1.27 -6.51 1.26
CA ASP A 143 0.96 -6.76 2.66
C ASP A 143 1.00 -8.26 3.00
N LEU A 144 1.84 -8.61 3.97
CA LEU A 144 1.93 -9.93 4.59
C LEU A 144 1.61 -9.81 6.07
N TYR A 145 0.96 -10.81 6.62
CA TYR A 145 0.64 -10.85 8.05
C TYR A 145 1.08 -12.16 8.67
N VAL A 146 1.70 -12.07 9.84
CA VAL A 146 1.94 -13.21 10.74
C VAL A 146 0.80 -13.30 11.76
N MET A 147 0.69 -14.45 12.44
CA MET A 147 -0.45 -14.73 13.34
C MET A 147 -0.22 -14.33 14.80
N ASN A 148 1.03 -14.16 15.22
CA ASN A 148 1.35 -13.76 16.59
C ASN A 148 2.52 -12.78 16.66
N TYR A 149 2.62 -12.09 17.78
CA TYR A 149 3.63 -11.05 17.99
C TYR A 149 5.05 -11.60 18.12
N ALA A 150 5.23 -12.80 18.66
CA ALA A 150 6.53 -13.43 18.77
C ALA A 150 7.18 -13.69 17.40
N ASP A 151 6.37 -14.06 16.40
CA ASP A 151 6.82 -14.22 15.01
C ASP A 151 7.26 -12.87 14.42
N LEU A 152 6.51 -11.79 14.66
CA LEU A 152 6.89 -10.46 14.21
C LEU A 152 8.22 -9.98 14.85
N GLU A 153 8.40 -10.23 16.15
CA GLU A 153 9.66 -9.94 16.84
C GLU A 153 10.83 -10.78 16.34
N TYR A 154 10.58 -12.07 16.06
CA TYR A 154 11.56 -12.96 15.47
C TYR A 154 12.01 -12.43 14.10
N LEU A 155 11.07 -12.10 13.21
CA LEU A 155 11.38 -11.58 11.89
C LEU A 155 12.15 -10.25 11.95
N ALA A 156 11.79 -9.37 12.88
CA ALA A 156 12.49 -8.10 13.05
C ALA A 156 13.98 -8.28 13.42
N ARG A 157 14.32 -9.37 14.12
CA ARG A 157 15.69 -9.72 14.47
C ARG A 157 16.43 -10.46 13.36
N GLU A 158 15.77 -11.43 12.70
CA GLU A 158 16.46 -12.34 11.78
C GLU A 158 16.51 -11.82 10.33
N LEU A 159 15.48 -11.12 9.85
CA LEU A 159 15.44 -10.63 8.47
C LEU A 159 16.63 -9.72 8.09
N PRO A 160 17.17 -8.83 8.96
CA PRO A 160 18.38 -8.08 8.66
C PRO A 160 19.63 -8.93 8.38
N HIS A 161 19.69 -10.15 8.94
CA HIS A 161 20.80 -11.08 8.74
C HIS A 161 20.58 -12.01 7.55
N PHE A 162 19.31 -12.32 7.27
CA PHE A 162 18.90 -13.17 6.17
C PHE A 162 18.89 -12.43 4.82
N LEU A 163 18.41 -11.18 4.80
CA LEU A 163 18.30 -10.40 3.58
C LEU A 163 19.65 -9.76 3.20
N GLY A 164 19.94 -9.74 1.91
CA GLY A 164 21.14 -9.09 1.37
C GLY A 164 21.14 -7.57 1.56
N SER A 165 22.33 -6.98 1.41
CA SER A 165 22.56 -5.52 1.59
C SER A 165 21.77 -4.62 0.64
N GLU A 166 21.21 -5.18 -0.44
CA GLU A 166 20.34 -4.51 -1.38
C GLU A 166 18.96 -4.20 -0.80
N TYR A 167 18.58 -4.87 0.30
CA TYR A 167 17.33 -4.63 1.01
C TYR A 167 17.54 -3.79 2.27
N LYS A 168 16.57 -2.93 2.57
CA LYS A 168 16.52 -2.10 3.77
C LYS A 168 15.25 -2.41 4.54
N LEU A 169 15.41 -2.62 5.83
CA LEU A 169 14.30 -2.84 6.75
C LEU A 169 14.03 -1.57 7.54
N ASN A 170 12.75 -1.22 7.68
CA ASN A 170 12.27 -0.15 8.53
C ASN A 170 11.26 -0.73 9.52
N LEU A 171 11.56 -0.61 10.81
CA LEU A 171 10.66 -1.01 11.88
C LEU A 171 9.80 0.19 12.28
N ARG A 172 8.48 0.02 12.17
CA ARG A 172 7.52 0.96 12.73
C ARG A 172 7.07 0.45 14.08
N TYR A 173 6.98 1.36 15.04
CA TYR A 173 6.56 1.07 16.40
C TYR A 173 5.21 1.72 16.69
N VAL A 174 4.44 1.09 17.58
CA VAL A 174 3.21 1.65 18.13
C VAL A 174 3.56 2.92 18.91
N LYS A 175 2.74 3.96 18.74
CA LYS A 175 2.87 5.24 19.44
C LYS A 175 1.60 5.53 20.24
N GLY A 176 1.73 5.69 21.55
CA GLY A 176 0.62 6.06 22.44
C GLY A 176 -0.44 4.96 22.64
N ASP A 177 -1.68 5.38 22.92
CA ASP A 177 -2.79 4.50 23.33
C ASP A 177 -3.41 3.74 22.16
N ALA A 178 -2.76 2.66 21.70
CA ALA A 178 -3.37 1.74 20.76
C ALA A 178 -4.47 0.86 21.42
N ALA A 179 -5.22 0.12 20.61
CA ALA A 179 -6.30 -0.73 21.09
C ALA A 179 -5.78 -1.97 21.85
N VAL A 180 -4.70 -2.59 21.35
CA VAL A 180 -4.16 -3.85 21.90
C VAL A 180 -2.70 -3.73 22.29
N ARG A 181 -1.83 -3.36 21.33
CA ARG A 181 -0.39 -3.25 21.57
C ARG A 181 -0.04 -2.01 22.40
N THR A 182 1.05 -2.09 23.15
CA THR A 182 1.58 -1.00 23.97
C THR A 182 2.61 -0.16 23.22
N ASP A 183 2.83 1.06 23.70
CA ASP A 183 3.86 1.97 23.16
C ASP A 183 5.23 1.28 23.09
N GLY A 184 5.92 1.46 21.95
CA GLY A 184 7.23 0.86 21.71
C GLY A 184 7.21 -0.59 21.20
N GLN A 185 6.06 -1.27 21.14
CA GLN A 185 5.97 -2.57 20.46
C GLN A 185 6.06 -2.42 18.94
N ILE A 186 6.54 -3.46 18.27
CA ILE A 186 6.66 -3.48 16.81
C ILE A 186 5.26 -3.49 16.20
N LYS A 187 4.97 -2.48 15.38
CA LYS A 187 3.74 -2.36 14.61
C LYS A 187 3.84 -3.12 13.30
N ARG A 188 4.94 -2.89 12.58
CA ARG A 188 5.15 -3.35 11.20
C ARG A 188 6.64 -3.39 10.85
N ILE A 189 7.03 -4.34 10.01
CA ILE A 189 8.33 -4.40 9.35
C ILE A 189 8.11 -4.04 7.88
N SER A 190 8.74 -2.97 7.39
CA SER A 190 8.72 -2.61 5.97
C SER A 190 10.04 -2.97 5.32
N ILE A 191 10.01 -3.77 4.26
CA ILE A 191 11.17 -4.15 3.44
C ILE A 191 11.14 -3.34 2.15
N THR A 192 12.23 -2.67 1.85
CA THR A 192 12.43 -1.91 0.61
C THR A 192 13.75 -2.27 -0.05
N ASN A 193 13.97 -1.86 -1.29
CA ASN A 193 15.27 -2.01 -1.95
C ASN A 193 15.76 -0.68 -2.54
N ASN A 194 16.92 -0.71 -3.18
CA ASN A 194 17.58 0.48 -3.73
C ASN A 194 17.12 0.87 -5.14
N LEU A 195 16.04 0.29 -5.67
CA LEU A 195 15.49 0.71 -6.96
C LEU A 195 14.90 2.12 -6.85
N LEU A 196 14.96 2.89 -7.95
CA LEU A 196 14.28 4.18 -8.05
C LEU A 196 12.78 4.06 -7.73
N GLU A 197 12.17 2.98 -8.23
CA GLU A 197 10.82 2.57 -7.85
C GLU A 197 10.94 1.32 -6.98
N SER A 198 11.16 1.58 -5.69
CA SER A 198 11.42 0.54 -4.71
C SER A 198 10.27 -0.46 -4.62
N ILE A 199 10.62 -1.71 -4.34
CA ILE A 199 9.65 -2.63 -3.75
C ILE A 199 9.25 -2.10 -2.36
N VAL A 200 8.06 -2.48 -1.92
CA VAL A 200 7.61 -2.28 -0.53
C VAL A 200 6.88 -3.55 -0.14
N ILE A 201 7.44 -4.29 0.81
CA ILE A 201 6.77 -5.45 1.43
C ILE A 201 6.55 -5.08 2.89
N ASP A 202 5.31 -5.07 3.32
CA ASP A 202 4.91 -4.72 4.68
C ASP A 202 4.49 -5.99 5.41
N ILE A 203 5.20 -6.32 6.49
CA ILE A 203 4.87 -7.46 7.36
C ILE A 203 4.25 -6.90 8.63
N GLY A 204 2.96 -7.18 8.81
CA GLY A 204 2.14 -6.80 9.95
C GLY A 204 1.67 -7.98 10.79
N LEU A 205 0.77 -7.68 11.71
CA LEU A 205 0.09 -8.66 12.56
C LEU A 205 -1.32 -8.13 12.85
N PHE A 206 -2.29 -9.02 12.86
CA PHE A 206 -3.60 -8.77 13.45
C PHE A 206 -3.58 -9.14 14.93
N ASP A 207 -4.00 -8.22 15.78
CA ASP A 207 -4.09 -8.46 17.21
C ASP A 207 -5.45 -9.04 17.56
N GLU A 208 -5.47 -9.99 18.49
CA GLU A 208 -6.71 -10.45 19.08
C GLU A 208 -7.35 -9.35 19.94
N TYR A 209 -8.63 -9.12 19.73
CA TYR A 209 -9.42 -8.14 20.45
C TYR A 209 -10.82 -8.69 20.72
N GLU A 210 -10.97 -9.41 21.83
CA GLU A 210 -12.20 -10.10 22.22
C GLU A 210 -12.68 -11.07 21.12
N ASN A 211 -13.80 -10.74 20.44
CA ASN A 211 -14.38 -11.53 19.35
C ASN A 211 -13.84 -11.14 17.95
N PHE A 212 -12.88 -10.22 17.90
CA PHE A 212 -12.35 -9.68 16.65
C PHE A 212 -10.84 -9.90 16.53
N MET A 213 -10.39 -9.83 15.29
CA MET A 213 -9.00 -9.57 14.91
C MET A 213 -8.91 -8.11 14.45
N VAL A 214 -7.94 -7.35 14.96
CA VAL A 214 -7.78 -5.92 14.63
C VAL A 214 -6.40 -5.57 14.10
N CYS A 215 -6.34 -4.61 13.19
CA CYS A 215 -5.09 -4.02 12.70
C CYS A 215 -5.26 -2.50 12.60
N ASP A 216 -4.25 -1.75 13.04
CA ASP A 216 -4.25 -0.28 13.04
C ASP A 216 -4.19 0.31 11.61
N TYR A 217 -4.91 1.41 11.37
CA TYR A 217 -5.02 2.16 10.10
C TYR A 217 -4.36 3.55 10.12
N ASP A 218 -3.27 3.73 10.87
CA ASP A 218 -2.38 4.91 10.90
C ASP A 218 -3.05 6.29 11.16
N ASP A 219 -4.35 6.35 11.47
CA ASP A 219 -5.11 7.57 11.74
C ASP A 219 -5.97 7.51 13.02
N GLY A 220 -5.70 6.51 13.87
CA GLY A 220 -6.46 6.22 15.09
C GLY A 220 -7.68 5.33 14.87
N ARG A 221 -7.96 4.91 13.62
CA ARG A 221 -8.90 3.84 13.30
C ARG A 221 -8.21 2.49 13.19
N TYR A 222 -9.03 1.44 13.19
CA TYR A 222 -8.64 0.04 13.12
C TYR A 222 -9.51 -0.67 12.10
N PHE A 223 -8.88 -1.47 11.25
CA PHE A 223 -9.57 -2.57 10.61
C PHE A 223 -9.95 -3.58 11.68
N TYR A 224 -11.19 -4.05 11.65
CA TYR A 224 -11.63 -5.16 12.47
C TYR A 224 -12.22 -6.26 11.60
N PHE A 225 -12.17 -7.49 12.11
CA PHE A 225 -12.70 -8.67 11.44
C PHE A 225 -13.22 -9.66 12.48
N PRO A 226 -14.35 -10.34 12.25
CA PRO A 226 -14.75 -11.48 13.06
C PRO A 226 -13.65 -12.56 13.09
N LYS A 227 -13.40 -13.15 14.26
CA LYS A 227 -12.35 -14.18 14.45
C LYS A 227 -12.53 -15.39 13.54
N GLU A 228 -13.77 -15.73 13.21
CA GLU A 228 -14.14 -16.87 12.37
C GLU A 228 -13.51 -16.81 10.97
N ILE A 229 -13.21 -15.60 10.46
CA ILE A 229 -12.52 -15.42 9.18
C ILE A 229 -11.08 -15.97 9.20
N PHE A 230 -10.46 -16.03 10.38
CA PHE A 230 -9.09 -16.50 10.58
C PHE A 230 -9.04 -17.97 11.00
N GLU A 231 -10.19 -18.59 11.22
CA GLU A 231 -10.27 -20.01 11.55
C GLU A 231 -9.97 -20.89 10.32
N GLY A 232 -9.61 -22.15 10.56
CA GLY A 232 -9.39 -23.12 9.48
C GLY A 232 -8.05 -23.01 8.74
N GLY A 233 -7.19 -22.05 9.10
CA GLY A 233 -5.81 -21.94 8.63
C GLY A 233 -5.67 -21.32 7.24
N PHE A 234 -4.71 -21.83 6.47
CA PHE A 234 -4.30 -21.23 5.20
C PHE A 234 -4.58 -22.15 4.01
N THR A 235 -4.77 -21.55 2.85
CA THR A 235 -4.68 -22.23 1.56
C THR A 235 -3.57 -21.58 0.73
N ARG A 236 -3.05 -22.30 -0.27
CA ARG A 236 -2.00 -21.79 -1.15
C ARG A 236 -2.56 -21.54 -2.54
N LEU A 237 -2.25 -20.36 -3.09
CA LEU A 237 -2.65 -19.95 -4.43
C LEU A 237 -1.42 -19.77 -5.31
N GLU A 238 -1.51 -20.21 -6.56
CA GLU A 238 -0.43 -20.10 -7.55
C GLU A 238 -0.13 -18.64 -7.89
N TYR A 239 1.15 -18.29 -7.88
CA TYR A 239 1.69 -16.99 -8.25
C TYR A 239 3.04 -17.18 -8.95
N MET A 240 3.11 -16.80 -10.23
CA MET A 240 4.38 -16.75 -11.00
C MET A 240 5.29 -17.99 -10.83
N GLY A 241 4.68 -19.18 -10.87
CA GLY A 241 5.39 -20.47 -10.77
C GLY A 241 5.76 -20.93 -9.35
N PHE A 242 5.27 -20.26 -8.31
CA PHE A 242 5.29 -20.73 -6.93
C PHE A 242 3.92 -20.52 -6.30
N GLU A 243 3.74 -20.78 -5.00
CA GLU A 243 2.44 -20.56 -4.35
C GLU A 243 2.61 -19.80 -3.04
N LEU A 244 1.70 -18.88 -2.80
CA LEU A 244 1.67 -18.01 -1.61
C LEU A 244 0.54 -18.42 -0.68
N ASN A 245 0.74 -18.26 0.61
CA ASN A 245 -0.31 -18.48 1.61
C ASN A 245 -1.34 -17.34 1.60
N VAL A 246 -2.60 -17.71 1.69
CA VAL A 246 -3.75 -16.82 1.92
C VAL A 246 -4.64 -17.45 3.00
N LEU A 247 -5.48 -16.66 3.67
CA LEU A 247 -6.47 -17.20 4.60
C LEU A 247 -7.37 -18.20 3.88
N LYS A 248 -7.77 -19.30 4.54
CA LYS A 248 -8.73 -20.24 3.95
C LYS A 248 -10.07 -19.57 3.60
N HIS A 249 -10.50 -18.61 4.41
CA HIS A 249 -11.70 -17.80 4.23
C HIS A 249 -11.39 -16.41 3.63
N TYR A 250 -10.48 -16.37 2.65
CA TYR A 250 -10.05 -15.10 2.03
C TYR A 250 -11.20 -14.36 1.30
N ASN A 251 -12.25 -15.07 0.85
CA ASN A 251 -13.41 -14.44 0.22
C ASN A 251 -14.21 -13.65 1.25
N GLU A 252 -14.48 -14.25 2.40
CA GLU A 252 -15.18 -13.64 3.52
C GLU A 252 -14.37 -12.46 4.07
N TYR A 253 -13.05 -12.59 4.15
CA TYR A 253 -12.14 -11.51 4.50
C TYR A 253 -12.30 -10.29 3.56
N LEU A 254 -12.20 -10.51 2.24
CA LEU A 254 -12.28 -9.43 1.25
C LEU A 254 -13.69 -8.84 1.14
N GLU A 255 -14.74 -9.67 1.21
CA GLU A 255 -16.13 -9.19 1.22
C GLU A 255 -16.42 -8.34 2.46
N PHE A 256 -15.88 -8.71 3.64
CA PHE A 256 -16.05 -7.93 4.86
C PHE A 256 -15.39 -6.56 4.77
N MET A 257 -14.24 -6.46 4.08
CA MET A 257 -13.49 -5.22 3.95
C MET A 257 -13.98 -4.32 2.82
N TYR A 258 -14.26 -4.89 1.64
CA TYR A 258 -14.52 -4.17 0.40
C TYR A 258 -15.92 -4.39 -0.17
N GLY A 259 -16.70 -5.33 0.36
CA GLY A 259 -18.01 -5.73 -0.16
C GLY A 259 -17.95 -6.80 -1.24
N LYS A 260 -19.12 -7.26 -1.71
CA LYS A 260 -19.28 -8.42 -2.61
C LYS A 260 -18.54 -8.32 -3.94
N ASN A 261 -18.32 -7.11 -4.43
CA ASN A 261 -17.68 -6.86 -5.72
C ASN A 261 -16.21 -6.49 -5.57
N TYR A 262 -15.51 -6.99 -4.53
CA TYR A 262 -14.12 -6.63 -4.24
C TYR A 262 -13.14 -6.93 -5.40
N LEU A 263 -13.48 -7.86 -6.30
CA LEU A 263 -12.69 -8.14 -7.51
C LEU A 263 -12.89 -7.10 -8.61
N GLU A 264 -13.93 -6.28 -8.57
CA GLU A 264 -14.11 -5.16 -9.48
C GLU A 264 -13.24 -3.98 -9.02
N MET A 265 -12.60 -3.29 -9.96
CA MET A 265 -11.77 -2.14 -9.63
C MET A 265 -12.69 -0.94 -9.39
N PRO A 266 -12.76 -0.40 -8.15
CA PRO A 266 -13.49 0.82 -7.94
C PRO A 266 -12.79 1.94 -8.70
N LYS A 267 -13.53 2.67 -9.55
CA LYS A 267 -12.95 3.82 -10.28
C LYS A 267 -12.40 4.89 -9.34
N ARG A 268 -12.94 4.94 -8.12
CA ARG A 268 -12.68 5.93 -7.06
C ARG A 268 -12.80 5.18 -5.73
N PHE A 269 -11.83 5.35 -4.84
CA PHE A 269 -11.84 4.71 -3.52
C PHE A 269 -11.21 5.64 -2.51
N SER A 270 -11.82 5.73 -1.34
CA SER A 270 -11.40 6.54 -0.20
C SER A 270 -11.32 5.69 1.06
N SER A 271 -10.69 6.22 2.11
CA SER A 271 -10.65 5.53 3.40
C SER A 271 -12.03 5.30 4.04
N ASN A 272 -13.06 6.03 3.60
CA ASN A 272 -14.43 5.87 4.08
C ASN A 272 -15.19 4.75 3.38
N ASP A 273 -14.64 4.20 2.29
CA ASP A 273 -15.25 3.10 1.55
C ASP A 273 -14.93 1.72 2.16
N TYR A 274 -13.96 1.65 3.08
CA TYR A 274 -13.73 0.46 3.89
C TYR A 274 -14.93 0.17 4.80
N LEU A 275 -15.53 -1.00 4.66
CA LEU A 275 -16.73 -1.39 5.41
C LEU A 275 -16.42 -1.76 6.87
N ASN A 276 -15.15 -2.04 7.16
CA ASN A 276 -14.69 -2.60 8.43
C ASN A 276 -13.70 -1.70 9.18
N LEU A 277 -13.77 -0.39 8.97
CA LEU A 277 -12.87 0.57 9.60
C LEU A 277 -13.60 1.31 10.73
N LYS A 278 -13.05 1.28 11.95
CA LYS A 278 -13.69 1.84 13.17
C LYS A 278 -12.68 2.56 14.07
N THR A 279 -13.12 3.57 14.80
CA THR A 279 -12.34 4.13 15.92
C THR A 279 -12.33 3.16 17.10
N LYS A 280 -11.40 3.34 18.04
CA LYS A 280 -11.38 2.54 19.29
C LYS A 280 -12.72 2.60 20.05
N ALA A 281 -13.32 3.77 20.17
CA ALA A 281 -14.63 3.93 20.82
C ALA A 281 -15.74 3.15 20.10
N GLN A 282 -15.77 3.18 18.77
CA GLN A 282 -16.74 2.40 18.00
C GLN A 282 -16.51 0.89 18.11
N LEU A 283 -15.26 0.44 18.26
CA LEU A 283 -14.96 -0.97 18.54
C LEU A 283 -15.47 -1.41 19.91
N GLU A 284 -15.41 -0.54 20.93
CA GLU A 284 -15.98 -0.83 22.26
C GLU A 284 -17.50 -0.98 22.20
N GLU A 285 -18.19 -0.18 21.40
CA GLU A 285 -19.64 -0.28 21.20
C GLU A 285 -20.06 -1.62 20.56
N LEU A 286 -19.20 -2.21 19.71
CA LEU A 286 -19.45 -3.52 19.09
C LEU A 286 -19.32 -4.69 20.08
N LYS A 287 -18.81 -4.45 21.29
CA LYS A 287 -18.74 -5.47 22.36
C LYS A 287 -20.05 -5.60 23.15
N ALA A 288 -20.90 -4.56 23.13
CA ALA A 288 -22.12 -4.46 23.93
C ALA A 288 -23.31 -5.16 23.26
#